data_AF-A0A2R4T0D8-F1
#
_entry.id   AF-A0A2R4T0D8-F1
#
_cell.length_a   1.000
_cell.length_b   1.000
_cell.length_c   1.000
_cell.angle_alpha   90.00
_cell.angle_beta   90.00
_cell.angle_gamma   90.00
#
_symmetry.space_group_name_H-M   'P 1'
#
loop_
_entity.id
_entity.type
_entity.pdbx_description
1 polymer ?
#
loop_
_entity_poly.entity_id
_entity_poly.type
_entity_poly.pdbx_seq_one_letter_code
_entity_poly.pdbx_strand_id
1 'polypeptide(L)'
;MLSSAHHADVVIVGAGIAGLSAAHQLTSAGVSVSVLEAAPEVGGRMATEQIDGFRLDRIGQLLNTSYPELRRTAGLGEAALRPFSPGVLVHSGGRLQRTGEVVRRAGEAGSPRWGSSYPLRGVGGALTVARALASAPRPLDQARLGASLARLAAMPVERLLARPERPTASSLCARGLPARAVHGFLRPLLSALLCDPALTTSSRCADLALRGFARGLMCVPAGGAAAFPEQLAAALPPGTVHTGVRVTDASISRVTTAEHGEIGCRALVLATGARAAAELLPGLRVPSFHPVTVLHHTAPAPPLTEAALLLDADRGGPVSHTAVMSEVDPSRAPHGRVLISSTVLGTPPPDLDRTVRAHLATLYGTPTDEWELLTVHHSPEAVPAMPPPHDVRRPVRLLSGLYVCGDHRDTSTVQGALYSGRRAADAILRDFGVVTGHEAAALSAVA
;
A
#
# COMPACT_ATOMS: atom_id res chain seq x y z
N MET A 1 -25.66 -9.54 -19.57
CA MET A 1 -25.52 -8.81 -20.84
C MET A 1 -25.99 -7.39 -20.60
N LEU A 2 -25.10 -6.40 -20.70
CA LEU A 2 -25.47 -4.99 -20.61
C LEU A 2 -26.23 -4.61 -21.89
N SER A 3 -27.52 -4.30 -21.77
CA SER A 3 -28.35 -3.74 -22.85
C SER A 3 -28.00 -2.27 -23.09
N SER A 4 -28.19 -1.77 -24.31
CA SER A 4 -27.92 -0.38 -24.74
C SER A 4 -28.75 0.71 -24.02
N ALA A 5 -29.66 0.31 -23.11
CA ALA A 5 -30.51 1.20 -22.33
C ALA A 5 -30.14 1.25 -20.82
N HIS A 6 -28.91 0.89 -20.44
CA HIS A 6 -28.48 1.00 -19.04
C HIS A 6 -28.18 2.45 -18.65
N HIS A 7 -28.90 2.94 -17.64
CA HIS A 7 -28.66 4.22 -16.98
C HIS A 7 -28.36 3.98 -15.50
N ALA A 8 -27.22 4.48 -15.01
CA ALA A 8 -26.90 4.53 -13.58
C ALA A 8 -26.88 5.99 -13.10
N ASP A 9 -27.01 6.25 -11.80
CA ASP A 9 -26.75 7.61 -11.30
C ASP A 9 -25.26 7.93 -11.46
N VAL A 10 -24.39 6.98 -11.10
CA VAL A 10 -22.95 7.12 -11.18
C VAL A 10 -22.32 5.96 -11.94
N VAL A 11 -21.48 6.27 -12.93
CA VAL A 11 -20.58 5.29 -13.55
C VAL A 11 -19.18 5.50 -13.03
N ILE A 12 -18.54 4.43 -12.57
CA ILE A 12 -17.15 4.41 -12.09
C ILE A 12 -16.32 3.60 -13.08
N VAL A 13 -15.26 4.19 -13.62
CA VAL A 13 -14.34 3.51 -14.54
C VAL A 13 -13.10 3.08 -13.76
N GLY A 14 -12.93 1.78 -13.59
CA GLY A 14 -11.85 1.12 -12.84
C GLY A 14 -12.34 0.50 -11.53
N ALA A 15 -12.20 -0.83 -11.40
CA ALA A 15 -12.49 -1.59 -10.18
C ALA A 15 -11.22 -1.82 -9.33
N GLY A 16 -10.33 -0.83 -9.30
CA GLY A 16 -9.28 -0.76 -8.28
C GLY A 16 -9.85 -0.38 -6.92
N ILE A 17 -9.02 -0.45 -5.87
CA ILE A 17 -9.45 -0.19 -4.49
C ILE A 17 -10.11 1.19 -4.30
N ALA A 18 -9.68 2.22 -5.04
CA ALA A 18 -10.27 3.56 -4.99
C ALA A 18 -11.70 3.60 -5.56
N GLY A 19 -11.91 2.96 -6.72
CA GLY A 19 -13.22 2.90 -7.39
C GLY A 19 -14.22 2.05 -6.59
N LEU A 20 -13.78 0.89 -6.09
CA LEU A 20 -14.60 0.03 -5.24
C LEU A 20 -14.97 0.70 -3.91
N SER A 21 -14.04 1.44 -3.29
CA SER A 21 -14.34 2.22 -2.09
C SER A 21 -15.37 3.33 -2.36
N ALA A 22 -15.29 4.00 -3.50
CA ALA A 22 -16.27 5.02 -3.89
C ALA A 22 -17.64 4.38 -4.15
N ALA A 23 -17.68 3.24 -4.87
CA ALA A 23 -18.90 2.48 -5.15
C ALA A 23 -19.63 2.12 -3.85
N HIS A 24 -18.90 1.57 -2.88
CA HIS A 24 -19.44 1.19 -1.57
C HIS A 24 -20.16 2.33 -0.87
N GLN A 25 -19.51 3.49 -0.81
CA GLN A 25 -20.08 4.63 -0.12
C GLN A 25 -21.30 5.20 -0.83
N LEU A 26 -21.26 5.28 -2.17
CA LEU A 26 -22.37 5.77 -2.98
C LEU A 26 -23.58 4.83 -2.88
N THR A 27 -23.35 3.53 -3.02
CA THR A 27 -24.41 2.52 -2.89
C THR A 27 -24.99 2.48 -1.48
N SER A 28 -24.17 2.63 -0.44
CA SER A 28 -24.64 2.74 0.95
C SER A 28 -25.52 3.96 1.20
N ALA A 29 -25.38 5.01 0.36
CA ALA A 29 -26.22 6.21 0.39
C ALA A 29 -27.45 6.11 -0.54
N GLY A 30 -27.72 4.93 -1.12
CA GLY A 30 -28.87 4.69 -2.00
C GLY A 30 -28.68 5.18 -3.44
N VAL A 31 -27.45 5.53 -3.85
CA VAL A 31 -27.14 5.95 -5.22
C VAL A 31 -26.92 4.73 -6.11
N SER A 32 -27.53 4.70 -7.30
CA SER A 32 -27.32 3.63 -8.29
C SER A 32 -25.93 3.77 -8.93
N VAL A 33 -25.11 2.71 -8.82
CA VAL A 33 -23.72 2.71 -9.28
C VAL A 33 -23.49 1.57 -10.28
N SER A 34 -22.73 1.85 -11.34
CA SER A 34 -22.13 0.82 -12.20
C SER A 34 -20.61 1.01 -12.25
N VAL A 35 -19.86 -0.04 -11.92
CA VAL A 35 -18.39 -0.06 -11.96
C VAL A 35 -17.95 -0.86 -13.18
N LEU A 36 -17.14 -0.24 -14.05
CA LEU A 36 -16.65 -0.85 -15.29
C LEU A 36 -15.15 -1.10 -15.16
N GLU A 37 -14.73 -2.35 -15.32
CA GLU A 37 -13.34 -2.77 -15.26
C GLU A 37 -12.93 -3.45 -16.56
N ALA A 38 -11.80 -3.04 -17.12
CA ALA A 38 -11.30 -3.58 -18.39
C ALA A 38 -10.69 -4.98 -18.22
N ALA A 39 -10.04 -5.24 -17.07
CA ALA A 39 -9.50 -6.55 -16.74
C ALA A 39 -10.63 -7.57 -16.48
N PRO A 40 -10.36 -8.88 -16.61
CA PRO A 40 -11.33 -9.93 -16.28
C PRO A 40 -11.65 -10.00 -14.78
N GLU A 41 -10.81 -9.39 -13.94
CA GLU A 41 -10.90 -9.41 -12.49
C GLU A 41 -10.71 -8.01 -11.91
N VAL A 42 -11.19 -7.81 -10.67
CA VAL A 42 -11.03 -6.54 -9.93
C VAL A 42 -9.64 -6.41 -9.31
N GLY A 43 -9.33 -5.22 -8.80
CA GLY A 43 -8.20 -5.00 -7.89
C GLY A 43 -7.05 -4.16 -8.43
N GLY A 44 -6.84 -4.16 -9.75
CA GLY A 44 -5.81 -3.33 -10.40
C GLY A 44 -4.41 -3.58 -9.82
N ARG A 45 -3.85 -2.57 -9.13
CA ARG A 45 -2.53 -2.68 -8.48
C ARG A 45 -2.50 -3.66 -7.29
N MET A 46 -3.65 -3.93 -6.69
CA MET A 46 -3.81 -4.91 -5.61
C MET A 46 -4.22 -6.26 -6.20
N ALA A 47 -3.39 -6.81 -7.07
CA ALA A 47 -3.63 -8.10 -7.72
C ALA A 47 -2.71 -9.17 -7.14
N THR A 48 -3.25 -10.38 -7.03
CA THR A 48 -2.56 -11.58 -6.54
C THR A 48 -2.75 -12.67 -7.58
N GLU A 49 -1.65 -13.21 -8.10
CA GLU A 49 -1.65 -14.34 -9.02
C GLU A 49 -1.61 -15.65 -8.24
N GLN A 50 -2.27 -16.69 -8.76
CA GLN A 50 -2.21 -18.04 -8.22
C GLN A 50 -1.39 -18.94 -9.16
N ILE A 51 -0.26 -19.47 -8.68
CA ILE A 51 0.61 -20.40 -9.42
C ILE A 51 0.93 -21.58 -8.51
N ASP A 52 0.65 -22.81 -8.93
CA ASP A 52 0.98 -24.04 -8.18
C ASP A 52 0.54 -24.02 -6.70
N GLY A 53 -0.60 -23.39 -6.43
CA GLY A 53 -1.15 -23.21 -5.07
C GLY A 53 -0.50 -22.10 -4.25
N PHE A 54 0.49 -21.38 -4.77
CA PHE A 54 1.02 -20.15 -4.20
C PHE A 54 0.13 -18.95 -4.53
N ARG A 55 0.16 -17.92 -3.66
CA ARG A 55 -0.53 -16.65 -3.85
C ARG A 55 0.47 -15.50 -3.88
N LEU A 56 0.66 -14.91 -5.06
CA LEU A 56 1.82 -14.08 -5.42
C LEU A 56 1.37 -12.66 -5.75
N ASP A 57 1.77 -11.68 -4.93
CA ASP A 57 1.36 -10.28 -5.12
C ASP A 57 2.19 -9.58 -6.21
N ARG A 58 1.53 -8.93 -7.17
CA ARG A 58 2.21 -8.33 -8.34
C ARG A 58 3.11 -7.14 -8.03
N ILE A 59 2.78 -6.35 -6.99
CA ILE A 59 3.55 -5.15 -6.58
C ILE A 59 4.05 -5.26 -5.13
N GLY A 60 3.35 -6.01 -4.28
CA GLY A 60 3.76 -6.23 -2.88
C GLY A 60 3.79 -4.95 -2.03
N GLN A 61 2.88 -3.99 -2.25
CA GLN A 61 2.85 -2.77 -1.45
C GLN A 61 2.61 -3.08 0.04
N LEU A 62 3.54 -2.58 0.88
CA LEU A 62 3.45 -2.75 2.31
C LEU A 62 2.33 -1.90 2.92
N LEU A 63 1.50 -2.51 3.77
CA LEU A 63 0.44 -1.82 4.50
C LEU A 63 0.88 -1.51 5.92
N ASN A 64 0.09 -0.67 6.59
CA ASN A 64 0.28 -0.39 8.01
C ASN A 64 -1.06 -0.44 8.75
N THR A 65 -1.11 -1.12 9.88
CA THR A 65 -2.35 -1.27 10.68
C THR A 65 -2.91 0.06 11.21
N SER A 66 -2.11 1.12 11.22
CA SER A 66 -2.57 2.45 11.62
C SER A 66 -3.37 3.18 10.55
N TYR A 67 -3.36 2.71 9.30
CA TYR A 67 -4.10 3.29 8.16
C TYR A 67 -5.59 3.43 8.50
N PRO A 68 -6.09 4.68 8.65
CA PRO A 68 -7.49 4.93 9.00
C PRO A 68 -8.51 4.32 8.05
N GLU A 69 -8.23 4.27 6.73
CA GLU A 69 -9.19 3.80 5.75
C GLU A 69 -9.45 2.30 5.85
N LEU A 70 -8.49 1.52 6.37
CA LEU A 70 -8.71 0.09 6.63
C LEU A 70 -9.86 -0.17 7.61
N ARG A 71 -10.23 0.82 8.44
CA ARG A 71 -11.37 0.75 9.36
C ARG A 71 -12.59 1.53 8.89
N ARG A 72 -12.39 2.58 8.08
CA ARG A 72 -13.46 3.52 7.69
C ARG A 72 -14.15 3.13 6.39
N THR A 73 -13.48 2.40 5.52
CA THR A 73 -14.07 1.97 4.25
C THR A 73 -15.11 0.89 4.51
N ALA A 74 -16.37 1.20 4.20
CA ALA A 74 -17.45 0.23 4.20
C ALA A 74 -17.13 -0.94 3.25
N GLY A 75 -17.53 -2.15 3.64
CA GLY A 75 -17.25 -3.38 2.88
C GLY A 75 -15.89 -4.05 3.20
N LEU A 76 -14.88 -3.30 3.66
CA LEU A 76 -13.61 -3.92 4.11
C LEU A 76 -13.73 -4.61 5.48
N GLY A 77 -14.72 -4.28 6.31
CA GLY A 77 -14.95 -4.95 7.60
C GLY A 77 -13.67 -5.12 8.45
N GLU A 78 -13.56 -6.24 9.18
CA GLU A 78 -12.29 -6.71 9.73
C GLU A 78 -11.55 -7.56 8.67
N ALA A 79 -11.17 -6.96 7.53
CA ALA A 79 -10.37 -7.64 6.50
C ALA A 79 -9.06 -8.22 7.07
N ALA A 80 -8.94 -9.56 7.10
CA ALA A 80 -7.84 -10.32 7.70
C ALA A 80 -6.46 -9.69 7.40
N LEU A 81 -5.86 -9.01 8.37
CA LEU A 81 -4.50 -8.49 8.29
C LEU A 81 -3.51 -9.47 8.91
N ARG A 82 -2.36 -9.63 8.26
CA ARG A 82 -1.22 -10.42 8.73
C ARG A 82 -0.07 -9.47 9.06
N PRO A 83 0.15 -9.17 10.35
CA PRO A 83 1.20 -8.24 10.76
C PRO A 83 2.58 -8.91 10.68
N PHE A 84 3.58 -8.12 10.32
CA PHE A 84 4.97 -8.47 10.57
C PHE A 84 5.28 -8.30 12.08
N SER A 85 6.30 -9.01 12.55
CA SER A 85 6.91 -8.77 13.87
C SER A 85 7.25 -7.29 14.06
N PRO A 86 7.12 -6.74 15.29
CA PRO A 86 7.44 -5.35 15.57
C PRO A 86 8.85 -4.93 15.14
N GLY A 87 8.96 -3.74 14.55
CA GLY A 87 10.20 -3.26 13.94
C GLY A 87 10.47 -3.89 12.57
N VAL A 88 11.73 -3.85 12.16
CA VAL A 88 12.23 -4.47 10.92
C VAL A 88 13.60 -5.09 11.19
N LEU A 89 13.97 -6.06 10.37
CA LEU A 89 15.35 -6.52 10.29
C LEU A 89 16.08 -5.66 9.25
N VAL A 90 17.31 -5.27 9.57
CA VAL A 90 18.16 -4.53 8.65
C VAL A 90 19.48 -5.26 8.50
N HIS A 91 19.83 -5.59 7.27
CA HIS A 91 21.16 -6.07 6.93
C HIS A 91 22.09 -4.86 6.75
N SER A 92 23.07 -4.73 7.65
CA SER A 92 24.09 -3.68 7.57
C SER A 92 25.45 -4.14 8.10
N GLY A 93 26.51 -3.85 7.34
CA GLY A 93 27.88 -4.27 7.64
C GLY A 93 28.03 -5.79 7.70
N GLY A 94 27.32 -6.50 6.82
CA GLY A 94 27.32 -7.98 6.79
C GLY A 94 26.63 -8.64 7.98
N ARG A 95 25.78 -7.91 8.71
CA ARG A 95 25.07 -8.41 9.90
C ARG A 95 23.60 -8.02 9.85
N LEU A 96 22.74 -8.93 10.31
CA LEU A 96 21.32 -8.69 10.49
C LEU A 96 21.06 -8.10 11.87
N GLN A 97 20.33 -6.98 11.94
CA GLN A 97 20.00 -6.31 13.21
C GLN A 97 18.52 -5.90 13.23
N ARG A 98 17.85 -6.13 14.36
CA ARG A 98 16.48 -5.63 14.58
C ARG A 98 16.51 -4.15 14.97
N THR A 99 15.62 -3.35 14.39
CA THR A 99 15.52 -1.92 14.67
C THR A 99 14.11 -1.40 14.43
N GLY A 100 13.78 -0.25 15.03
CA GLY A 100 12.49 0.41 14.83
C GLY A 100 11.39 -0.12 15.73
N GLU A 101 11.73 -0.91 16.75
CA GLU A 101 10.81 -1.29 17.83
C GLU A 101 10.39 -0.03 18.59
N VAL A 102 9.10 0.30 18.50
CA VAL A 102 8.51 1.37 19.31
C VAL A 102 7.80 0.70 20.48
N VAL A 103 8.37 0.82 21.68
CA VAL A 103 7.78 0.29 22.92
C VAL A 103 6.42 0.95 23.12
N ARG A 104 5.36 0.16 22.98
CA ARG A 104 4.00 0.62 23.25
C ARG A 104 3.72 0.47 24.74
N ARG A 105 3.35 1.54 25.42
CA ARG A 105 2.77 1.44 26.76
C ARG A 105 1.41 0.75 26.63
N ALA A 106 1.27 -0.41 27.25
CA ALA A 106 -0.03 -1.04 27.45
C ALA A 106 -0.92 -0.06 28.23
N GLY A 107 -1.95 0.48 27.59
CA GLY A 107 -2.93 1.36 28.25
C GLY A 107 -3.40 2.57 27.43
N GLU A 108 -2.70 2.97 26.36
CA GLU A 108 -3.13 4.09 25.51
C GLU A 108 -3.57 3.62 24.12
N ALA A 109 -4.86 3.86 23.84
CA ALA A 109 -5.63 3.63 22.62
C ALA A 109 -6.22 2.22 22.44
N GLY A 110 -7.55 2.20 22.24
CA GLY A 110 -8.36 1.05 21.82
C GLY A 110 -7.91 0.47 20.48
N SER A 111 -6.79 -0.25 20.50
CA SER A 111 -6.43 -1.24 19.50
C SER A 111 -7.49 -2.35 19.56
N PRO A 112 -8.27 -2.57 18.48
CA PRO A 112 -9.17 -3.71 18.42
C PRO A 112 -8.36 -4.99 18.57
N ARG A 113 -8.91 -5.95 19.31
CA ARG A 113 -8.46 -7.34 19.28
C ARG A 113 -8.74 -7.87 17.88
N TRP A 114 -7.84 -7.62 16.94
CA TRP A 114 -7.79 -8.40 15.71
C TRP A 114 -7.72 -9.87 16.14
N GLY A 115 -8.67 -10.70 15.73
CA GLY A 115 -8.83 -12.10 16.15
C GLY A 115 -7.54 -12.90 15.96
N SER A 116 -6.64 -12.79 16.93
CA SER A 116 -5.38 -13.52 16.99
C SER A 116 -5.67 -14.86 17.64
N SER A 117 -6.32 -15.75 16.90
CA SER A 117 -6.38 -17.17 17.25
C SER A 117 -5.03 -17.87 17.01
N TYR A 118 -4.02 -17.15 16.54
CA TYR A 118 -2.66 -17.64 16.44
C TYR A 118 -1.91 -17.28 17.73
N PRO A 119 -1.33 -18.26 18.44
CA PRO A 119 -0.47 -17.95 19.57
C PRO A 119 0.72 -17.17 19.01
N LEU A 120 0.85 -15.90 19.40
CA LEU A 120 2.15 -15.26 19.47
C LEU A 120 2.98 -16.16 20.39
N ARG A 121 3.76 -17.09 19.82
CA ARG A 121 4.79 -17.79 20.57
C ARG A 121 5.74 -16.70 21.05
N GLY A 122 5.51 -16.22 22.26
CA GLY A 122 6.50 -15.51 23.04
C GLY A 122 7.64 -16.48 23.26
N VAL A 123 8.63 -16.42 22.37
CA VAL A 123 9.92 -17.05 22.62
C VAL A 123 10.64 -16.14 23.59
N GLY A 124 10.32 -16.33 24.88
CA GLY A 124 11.33 -16.18 25.91
C GLY A 124 12.42 -17.20 25.63
N GLY A 125 13.35 -16.85 24.75
CA GLY A 125 14.49 -17.66 24.37
C GLY A 125 15.75 -16.88 24.68
N ALA A 126 16.46 -17.34 25.70
CA ALA A 126 17.76 -16.84 26.08
C ALA A 126 18.69 -16.75 24.86
N LEU A 127 19.29 -15.57 24.71
CA LEU A 127 20.30 -15.24 23.71
C LEU A 127 21.41 -16.30 23.68
N THR A 128 21.59 -16.97 22.54
CA THR A 128 22.90 -17.51 22.15
C THR A 128 23.27 -16.98 20.77
N VAL A 129 23.70 -15.72 20.72
CA VAL A 129 24.56 -15.20 19.65
C VAL A 129 25.77 -14.55 20.32
N ALA A 130 26.75 -15.38 20.68
CA ALA A 130 28.04 -14.91 21.14
C ALA A 130 28.86 -14.44 19.93
N ARG A 131 28.89 -13.11 19.69
CA ARG A 131 30.03 -12.27 19.22
C ARG A 131 29.53 -10.96 18.57
N ALA A 132 29.28 -9.95 19.39
CA ALA A 132 29.07 -8.58 18.93
C ALA A 132 29.71 -7.56 19.90
N LEU A 133 31.00 -7.28 19.72
CA LEU A 133 31.63 -6.06 20.24
C LEU A 133 32.36 -5.37 19.08
N ALA A 134 31.63 -4.50 18.38
CA ALA A 134 32.16 -3.34 17.61
C ALA A 134 31.06 -2.55 16.86
N SER A 135 29.87 -3.11 16.61
CA SER A 135 28.89 -2.48 15.71
C SER A 135 27.42 -2.55 16.16
N ALA A 136 27.15 -2.86 17.43
CA ALA A 136 25.82 -2.65 17.99
C ALA A 136 25.57 -1.13 18.15
N PRO A 137 24.41 -0.59 17.76
CA PRO A 137 24.09 0.81 18.00
C PRO A 137 24.14 1.07 19.51
N ARG A 138 24.94 2.06 19.94
CA ARG A 138 24.97 2.47 21.35
C ARG A 138 23.53 2.74 21.82
N PRO A 139 23.12 2.29 23.01
CA PRO A 139 21.74 2.44 23.51
C PRO A 139 21.12 3.84 23.34
N LEU A 140 21.96 4.88 23.44
CA LEU A 140 21.57 6.28 23.25
C LEU A 140 21.02 6.60 21.85
N ASP A 141 21.52 5.97 20.79
CA ASP A 141 21.06 6.23 19.43
C ASP A 141 19.70 5.59 19.17
N GLN A 142 19.50 4.37 19.66
CA GLN A 142 18.19 3.72 19.63
C GLN A 142 17.17 4.54 20.43
N ALA A 143 17.56 5.06 21.60
CA ALA A 143 16.70 5.95 22.38
C ALA A 143 16.34 7.25 21.62
N ARG A 144 17.31 7.90 20.96
CA ARG A 144 17.07 9.10 20.14
C ARG A 144 16.15 8.82 18.95
N LEU A 145 16.37 7.70 18.26
CA LEU A 145 15.52 7.24 17.16
C LEU A 145 14.10 6.96 17.65
N GLY A 146 13.95 6.19 18.73
CA GLY A 146 12.66 5.89 19.36
C GLY A 146 11.91 7.15 19.77
N ALA A 147 12.59 8.10 20.44
CA ALA A 147 12.01 9.39 20.80
C ALA A 147 11.61 10.23 19.56
N SER A 148 12.37 10.15 18.46
CA SER A 148 12.00 10.80 17.21
C SER A 148 10.74 10.19 16.59
N LEU A 149 10.63 8.85 16.57
CA LEU A 149 9.46 8.14 16.05
C LEU A 149 8.23 8.40 16.93
N ALA A 150 8.38 8.39 18.25
CA ALA A 150 7.30 8.71 19.20
C ALA A 150 6.76 10.14 19.01
N ARG A 151 7.67 11.11 18.82
CA ARG A 151 7.27 12.50 18.50
C ARG A 151 6.52 12.61 17.18
N LEU A 152 6.92 11.86 16.15
CA LEU A 152 6.19 11.81 14.87
C LEU A 152 4.82 11.14 15.04
N ALA A 153 4.73 10.05 15.80
CA ALA A 153 3.48 9.33 16.08
C ALA A 153 2.42 10.22 16.76
N ALA A 154 2.86 11.05 17.72
CA ALA A 154 2.02 11.98 18.46
C ALA A 154 1.65 13.25 17.67
N MET A 155 2.34 13.55 16.56
CA MET A 155 2.11 14.78 15.82
C MET A 155 0.78 14.75 15.04
N PRO A 156 -0.04 15.81 15.08
CA PRO A 156 -1.19 15.98 14.20
C PRO A 156 -0.76 16.02 12.72
N VAL A 157 -1.60 15.47 11.84
CA VAL A 157 -1.30 15.39 10.40
C VAL A 157 -1.17 16.78 9.79
N GLU A 158 -2.01 17.72 10.21
CA GLU A 158 -2.04 19.11 9.74
C GLU A 158 -0.70 19.80 10.00
N ARG A 159 -0.09 19.54 11.16
CA ARG A 159 1.24 20.06 11.49
C ARG A 159 2.33 19.47 10.62
N LEU A 160 2.24 18.19 10.24
CA LEU A 160 3.17 17.57 9.30
C LEU A 160 3.05 18.19 7.90
N LEU A 161 1.82 18.40 7.44
CA LEU A 161 1.54 18.99 6.13
C LEU A 161 1.92 20.48 6.06
N ALA A 162 1.94 21.20 7.19
CA ALA A 162 2.38 22.59 7.24
C ALA A 162 3.91 22.78 7.19
N ARG A 163 4.71 21.72 7.38
CA ARG A 163 6.18 21.84 7.41
C ARG A 163 6.72 22.25 6.03
N PRO A 164 7.86 22.96 5.96
CA PRO A 164 8.54 23.23 4.69
C PRO A 164 8.81 21.93 3.93
N GLU A 165 8.43 21.93 2.65
CA GLU A 165 8.53 20.76 1.80
C GLU A 165 9.86 20.74 1.06
N ARG A 166 10.50 19.57 1.04
CA ARG A 166 11.77 19.34 0.34
C ARG A 166 11.88 17.86 -0.03
N PRO A 167 12.83 17.46 -0.90
CA PRO A 167 13.04 16.06 -1.20
C PRO A 167 13.42 15.30 0.09
N THR A 168 12.89 14.10 0.27
CA THR A 168 13.08 13.30 1.50
C THR A 168 14.55 13.09 1.84
N ALA A 169 15.40 12.84 0.84
CA ALA A 169 16.85 12.72 1.02
C ALA A 169 17.45 13.93 1.77
N SER A 170 17.06 15.16 1.39
CA SER A 170 17.54 16.40 2.01
C SER A 170 16.96 16.64 3.41
N SER A 171 15.72 16.21 3.65
CA SER A 171 15.06 16.34 4.95
C SER A 171 15.69 15.45 6.01
N LEU A 172 16.07 14.22 5.64
CA LEU A 172 16.64 13.23 6.56
C LEU A 172 17.92 13.72 7.24
N CYS A 173 18.83 14.34 6.48
CA CYS A 173 20.08 14.89 7.02
C CYS A 173 19.83 16.03 8.03
N ALA A 174 18.74 16.76 7.88
CA ALA A 174 18.39 17.91 8.73
C ALA A 174 17.71 17.52 10.06
N ARG A 175 17.46 16.22 10.33
CA ARG A 175 16.68 15.77 11.51
C ARG A 175 17.49 15.69 12.81
N GLY A 176 18.79 16.00 12.78
CA GLY A 176 19.67 15.92 13.96
C GLY A 176 19.82 14.49 14.51
N LEU A 177 19.51 13.48 13.68
CA LEU A 177 19.69 12.08 14.02
C LEU A 177 21.11 11.63 13.64
N PRO A 178 21.69 10.68 14.39
CA PRO A 178 22.99 10.12 14.07
C PRO A 178 23.04 9.54 12.65
N ALA A 179 24.14 9.74 11.94
CA ALA A 179 24.32 9.28 10.56
C ALA A 179 24.00 7.78 10.40
N ARG A 180 24.40 6.95 11.37
CA ARG A 180 24.07 5.52 11.37
C ARG A 180 22.57 5.21 11.43
N ALA A 181 21.78 5.97 12.17
CA ALA A 181 20.33 5.80 12.23
C ALA A 181 19.66 6.27 10.92
N VAL A 182 20.23 7.30 10.29
CA VAL A 182 19.74 7.81 9.00
C VAL A 182 20.07 6.82 7.87
N HIS A 183 21.33 6.45 7.71
CA HIS A 183 21.79 5.59 6.61
C HIS A 183 21.44 4.11 6.84
N GLY A 184 21.63 3.62 8.07
CA GLY A 184 21.43 2.22 8.43
C GLY A 184 19.99 1.85 8.80
N PHE A 185 19.03 2.77 8.77
CA PHE A 185 17.63 2.43 9.06
C PHE A 185 16.61 3.32 8.35
N LEU A 186 16.63 4.64 8.58
CA LEU A 186 15.57 5.51 8.04
C LEU A 186 15.56 5.55 6.51
N ARG A 187 16.74 5.60 5.89
CA ARG A 187 16.88 5.60 4.43
C ARG A 187 16.35 4.29 3.80
N PRO A 188 16.80 3.08 4.19
CA PRO A 188 16.27 1.84 3.61
C PRO A 188 14.78 1.65 3.93
N LEU A 189 14.31 2.01 5.14
CA LEU A 189 12.89 1.95 5.49
C LEU A 189 12.06 2.86 4.58
N LEU A 190 12.45 4.12 4.42
CA LEU A 190 11.71 5.06 3.58
C LEU A 190 11.78 4.68 2.10
N SER A 191 12.90 4.13 1.62
CA SER A 191 12.98 3.62 0.25
C SER A 191 11.98 2.49 0.03
N ALA A 192 11.83 1.57 0.98
CA ALA A 192 10.83 0.51 0.92
C ALA A 192 9.39 1.06 1.00
N LEU A 193 9.09 1.93 1.98
CA LEU A 193 7.75 2.46 2.20
C LEU A 193 7.24 3.38 1.08
N LEU A 194 8.14 4.09 0.40
CA LEU A 194 7.81 5.04 -0.66
C LEU A 194 8.06 4.47 -2.07
N CYS A 195 8.64 3.27 -2.17
CA CYS A 195 9.16 2.69 -3.41
C CYS A 195 10.11 3.63 -4.17
N ASP A 196 10.86 4.46 -3.43
CA ASP A 196 11.71 5.51 -3.99
C ASP A 196 13.17 5.36 -3.47
N PRO A 197 14.06 4.72 -4.25
CA PRO A 197 15.43 4.46 -3.82
C PRO A 197 16.29 5.74 -3.71
N ALA A 198 15.92 6.78 -4.45
CA ALA A 198 16.59 8.09 -4.47
C ALA A 198 16.03 9.05 -3.42
N LEU A 199 14.87 8.73 -2.82
CA LEU A 199 14.17 9.54 -1.81
C LEU A 199 13.88 10.98 -2.32
N THR A 200 13.44 11.06 -3.57
CA THR A 200 12.96 12.27 -4.26
C THR A 200 11.58 12.71 -3.79
N THR A 201 10.79 11.78 -3.28
CA THR A 201 9.45 11.98 -2.71
C THR A 201 9.46 13.08 -1.66
N SER A 202 8.35 13.84 -1.59
CA SER A 202 8.08 14.87 -0.61
C SER A 202 8.39 14.44 0.82
N SER A 203 9.11 15.31 1.56
CA SER A 203 9.36 15.12 2.98
C SER A 203 8.08 15.00 3.82
N ARG A 204 6.97 15.59 3.36
CA ARG A 204 5.66 15.49 4.04
C ARG A 204 5.11 14.07 3.90
N CYS A 205 5.19 13.47 2.71
CA CYS A 205 4.82 12.07 2.50
C CYS A 205 5.71 11.11 3.31
N ALA A 206 7.02 11.36 3.37
CA ALA A 206 7.92 10.57 4.21
C ALA A 206 7.62 10.69 5.71
N ASP A 207 7.28 11.90 6.19
CA ASP A 207 6.85 12.10 7.58
C ASP A 207 5.55 11.33 7.88
N LEU A 208 4.59 11.30 6.95
CA LEU A 208 3.35 10.51 7.08
C LEU A 208 3.63 9.00 7.10
N ALA A 209 4.52 8.51 6.22
CA ALA A 209 4.91 7.10 6.19
C ALA A 209 5.57 6.67 7.51
N LEU A 210 6.50 7.47 8.04
CA LEU A 210 7.14 7.19 9.34
C LEU A 210 6.19 7.31 10.52
N ARG A 211 5.25 8.26 10.47
CA ARG A 211 4.18 8.35 11.46
C ARG A 211 3.30 7.11 11.45
N GLY A 212 2.96 6.59 10.27
CA GLY A 212 2.24 5.32 10.12
C GLY A 212 3.04 4.17 10.74
N PHE A 213 4.31 4.02 10.32
CA PHE A 213 5.25 3.04 10.88
C PHE A 213 5.33 3.10 12.41
N ALA A 214 5.43 4.29 13.00
CA ALA A 214 5.54 4.46 14.44
C ALA A 214 4.22 4.17 15.20
N ARG A 215 3.06 4.32 14.55
CA ARG A 215 1.74 4.11 15.18
C ARG A 215 1.19 2.70 15.01
N GLY A 216 1.57 2.00 13.95
CA GLY A 216 1.02 0.69 13.60
C GLY A 216 2.09 -0.36 13.38
N LEU A 217 1.68 -1.57 13.03
CA LEU A 217 2.57 -2.61 12.57
C LEU A 217 2.53 -2.59 11.04
N MET A 218 3.66 -2.91 10.41
CA MET A 218 3.65 -3.28 9.01
C MET A 218 2.79 -4.53 8.85
N CYS A 219 2.05 -4.66 7.76
CA CYS A 219 1.21 -5.82 7.52
C CYS A 219 0.96 -6.04 6.02
N VAL A 220 0.40 -7.22 5.72
CA VAL A 220 -0.19 -7.54 4.42
C VAL A 220 -1.61 -8.08 4.61
N PRO A 221 -2.47 -8.07 3.58
CA PRO A 221 -3.74 -8.78 3.65
C PRO A 221 -3.51 -10.30 3.65
N ALA A 222 -4.31 -11.03 4.42
CA ALA A 222 -4.33 -12.48 4.38
C ALA A 222 -4.78 -12.97 3.00
N GLY A 223 -4.13 -13.99 2.47
CA GLY A 223 -4.44 -14.57 1.17
C GLY A 223 -4.00 -13.73 -0.04
N GLY A 224 -3.33 -12.60 0.13
CA GLY A 224 -2.86 -11.77 -0.99
C GLY A 224 -3.47 -10.37 -1.04
N ALA A 225 -2.82 -9.46 -1.76
CA ALA A 225 -3.32 -8.11 -2.01
C ALA A 225 -4.74 -8.07 -2.62
N ALA A 226 -5.10 -9.05 -3.46
CA ALA A 226 -6.43 -9.13 -4.09
C ALA A 226 -7.59 -9.32 -3.09
N ALA A 227 -7.32 -9.80 -1.88
CA ALA A 227 -8.35 -10.04 -0.87
C ALA A 227 -9.18 -8.77 -0.56
N PHE A 228 -8.55 -7.59 -0.55
CA PHE A 228 -9.26 -6.34 -0.27
C PHE A 228 -10.24 -5.92 -1.38
N PRO A 229 -9.80 -5.76 -2.65
CA PRO A 229 -10.73 -5.43 -3.71
C PRO A 229 -11.76 -6.52 -3.97
N GLU A 230 -11.43 -7.81 -3.81
CA GLU A 230 -12.40 -8.90 -3.90
C GLU A 230 -13.48 -8.78 -2.82
N GLN A 231 -13.09 -8.54 -1.57
CA GLN A 231 -14.03 -8.36 -0.47
C GLN A 231 -14.94 -7.14 -0.69
N LEU A 232 -14.39 -6.03 -1.18
CA LEU A 232 -15.20 -4.88 -1.57
C LEU A 232 -16.16 -5.25 -2.72
N ALA A 233 -15.68 -5.86 -3.79
CA ALA A 233 -16.56 -6.21 -4.91
C ALA A 233 -17.70 -7.15 -4.47
N ALA A 234 -17.41 -8.14 -3.63
CA ALA A 234 -18.37 -9.12 -3.12
C ALA A 234 -19.43 -8.50 -2.17
N ALA A 235 -19.10 -7.40 -1.49
CA ALA A 235 -20.02 -6.71 -0.59
C ALA A 235 -20.95 -5.71 -1.30
N LEU A 236 -20.78 -5.47 -2.61
CA LEU A 236 -21.69 -4.62 -3.40
C LEU A 236 -22.91 -5.43 -3.87
N PRO A 237 -24.06 -4.77 -4.16
CA PRO A 237 -25.21 -5.44 -4.74
C PRO A 237 -24.85 -6.18 -6.04
N PRO A 238 -25.40 -7.38 -6.27
CA PRO A 238 -25.16 -8.12 -7.51
C PRO A 238 -25.44 -7.29 -8.76
N GLY A 239 -24.53 -7.36 -9.73
CA GLY A 239 -24.64 -6.59 -10.98
C GLY A 239 -24.12 -5.15 -10.89
N THR A 240 -23.53 -4.72 -9.76
CA THR A 240 -22.88 -3.40 -9.65
C THR A 240 -21.54 -3.34 -10.40
N VAL A 241 -20.78 -4.44 -10.40
CA VAL A 241 -19.42 -4.50 -10.99
C VAL A 241 -19.45 -5.32 -12.28
N HIS A 242 -18.86 -4.78 -13.34
CA HIS A 242 -18.74 -5.42 -14.64
C HIS A 242 -17.27 -5.47 -15.07
N THR A 243 -16.69 -6.67 -15.08
CA THR A 243 -15.33 -6.92 -15.56
C THR A 243 -15.33 -7.24 -17.06
N GLY A 244 -14.16 -7.14 -17.71
CA GLY A 244 -14.03 -7.26 -19.16
C GLY A 244 -14.64 -6.10 -19.97
N VAL A 245 -15.08 -5.03 -19.30
CA VAL A 245 -15.72 -3.87 -19.94
C VAL A 245 -14.70 -2.74 -20.06
N ARG A 246 -14.09 -2.63 -21.25
CA ARG A 246 -13.16 -1.55 -21.56
C ARG A 246 -13.89 -0.29 -21.99
N VAL A 247 -13.70 0.79 -21.23
CA VAL A 247 -14.15 2.13 -21.59
C VAL A 247 -13.17 2.77 -22.58
N THR A 248 -13.70 3.37 -23.63
CA THR A 248 -12.93 4.02 -24.70
C THR A 248 -13.14 5.53 -24.77
N ASP A 249 -14.29 6.01 -24.32
CA ASP A 249 -14.62 7.44 -24.23
C ASP A 249 -15.52 7.68 -23.01
N ALA A 250 -15.36 8.84 -22.35
CA ALA A 250 -16.10 9.14 -21.14
C ALA A 250 -16.39 10.63 -20.99
N SER A 251 -17.62 10.95 -20.58
CA SER A 251 -18.11 12.30 -20.35
C SER A 251 -18.98 12.33 -19.09
N ILE A 252 -19.42 13.52 -18.67
CA ILE A 252 -20.23 13.69 -17.46
C ILE A 252 -21.60 13.00 -17.49
N SER A 253 -22.10 12.71 -18.69
CA SER A 253 -23.44 12.14 -18.89
C SER A 253 -23.43 10.76 -19.53
N ARG A 254 -22.27 10.30 -20.02
CA ARG A 254 -22.17 9.09 -20.83
C ARG A 254 -20.78 8.49 -20.84
N VAL A 255 -20.72 7.16 -20.86
CA VAL A 255 -19.51 6.37 -21.05
C VAL A 255 -19.70 5.45 -22.26
N THR A 256 -18.73 5.43 -23.16
CA THR A 256 -18.69 4.53 -24.33
C THR A 256 -17.71 3.41 -24.07
N THR A 257 -18.14 2.19 -24.35
CA THR A 257 -17.34 0.97 -24.17
C THR A 257 -16.93 0.40 -25.52
N ALA A 258 -15.86 -0.40 -25.54
CA ALA A 258 -15.36 -1.02 -26.77
C ALA A 258 -16.38 -2.02 -27.38
N GLU A 259 -17.07 -2.79 -26.53
CA GLU A 259 -17.86 -3.95 -26.97
C GLU A 259 -19.30 -3.98 -26.41
N HIS A 260 -19.66 -3.05 -25.52
CA HIS A 260 -20.94 -3.07 -24.79
C HIS A 260 -21.80 -1.81 -25.01
N GLY A 261 -21.49 -1.01 -26.02
CA GLY A 261 -22.22 0.20 -26.37
C GLY A 261 -22.02 1.35 -25.38
N GLU A 262 -23.02 2.23 -25.32
CA GLU A 262 -23.03 3.44 -24.48
C GLU A 262 -23.84 3.22 -23.19
N ILE A 263 -23.36 3.80 -22.09
CA ILE A 263 -24.00 3.77 -20.77
C ILE A 263 -24.23 5.20 -20.31
N GLY A 264 -25.49 5.54 -20.00
CA GLY A 264 -25.86 6.87 -19.50
C GLY A 264 -25.60 7.03 -18.00
N CYS A 265 -25.17 8.22 -17.58
CA CYS A 265 -24.96 8.53 -16.17
C CYS A 265 -25.29 9.98 -15.79
N ARG A 266 -25.48 10.26 -14.50
CA ARG A 266 -25.57 11.65 -13.98
C ARG A 266 -24.20 12.17 -13.50
N ALA A 267 -23.31 11.26 -13.14
CA ALA A 267 -21.93 11.56 -12.79
C ALA A 267 -20.98 10.44 -13.20
N LEU A 268 -19.74 10.83 -13.52
CA LEU A 268 -18.63 9.95 -13.87
C LEU A 268 -17.53 10.03 -12.80
N VAL A 269 -17.01 8.87 -12.39
CA VAL A 269 -15.79 8.75 -11.60
C VAL A 269 -14.72 8.00 -12.40
N LEU A 270 -13.61 8.66 -12.71
CA LEU A 270 -12.43 7.98 -13.22
C LEU A 270 -11.59 7.48 -12.03
N ALA A 271 -11.54 6.17 -11.85
CA ALA A 271 -10.82 5.47 -10.79
C ALA A 271 -9.68 4.59 -11.32
N THR A 272 -9.19 4.90 -12.53
CA THR A 272 -8.10 4.19 -13.21
C THR A 272 -6.72 4.71 -12.78
N GLY A 273 -5.65 4.09 -13.29
CA GLY A 273 -4.30 4.64 -13.18
C GLY A 273 -4.19 6.00 -13.87
N ALA A 274 -3.28 6.87 -13.40
CA ALA A 274 -3.20 8.26 -13.85
C ALA A 274 -3.03 8.43 -15.38
N ARG A 275 -2.31 7.51 -16.05
CA ARG A 275 -2.16 7.53 -17.52
C ARG A 275 -3.48 7.19 -18.22
N ALA A 276 -4.12 6.08 -17.86
CA ALA A 276 -5.43 5.70 -18.40
C ALA A 276 -6.51 6.76 -18.13
N ALA A 277 -6.47 7.42 -16.97
CA ALA A 277 -7.37 8.54 -16.68
C ALA A 277 -7.13 9.72 -17.62
N ALA A 278 -5.87 10.03 -17.94
CA ALA A 278 -5.52 11.12 -18.87
C ALA A 278 -5.78 10.79 -20.34
N GLU A 279 -5.82 9.51 -20.72
CA GLU A 279 -6.27 9.06 -22.04
C GLU A 279 -7.77 9.31 -22.22
N LEU A 280 -8.59 9.01 -21.20
CA LEU A 280 -10.04 9.27 -21.22
C LEU A 280 -10.40 10.73 -21.00
N LEU A 281 -9.57 11.48 -20.26
CA LEU A 281 -9.77 12.89 -19.99
C LEU A 281 -8.47 13.67 -20.23
N PRO A 282 -8.22 14.10 -21.48
CA PRO A 282 -7.05 14.90 -21.83
C PRO A 282 -6.95 16.16 -20.96
N GLY A 283 -5.73 16.48 -20.51
CA GLY A 283 -5.46 17.61 -19.61
C GLY A 283 -5.30 17.22 -18.14
N LEU A 284 -5.57 15.96 -17.77
CA LEU A 284 -5.20 15.46 -16.45
C LEU A 284 -3.68 15.37 -16.27
N ARG A 285 -3.19 15.80 -15.10
CA ARG A 285 -1.76 15.67 -14.75
C ARG A 285 -1.39 14.19 -14.58
N VAL A 286 -0.50 13.71 -15.44
CA VAL A 286 0.15 12.40 -15.29
C VAL A 286 1.47 12.60 -14.53
N PRO A 287 1.65 12.00 -13.34
CA PRO A 287 2.93 12.02 -12.65
C PRO A 287 3.95 11.10 -13.34
N SER A 288 5.24 11.29 -13.07
CA SER A 288 6.21 10.22 -13.29
C SER A 288 5.93 9.05 -12.33
N PHE A 289 6.55 7.90 -12.56
CA PHE A 289 6.33 6.71 -11.74
C PHE A 289 7.64 6.12 -11.22
N HIS A 290 7.58 5.50 -10.06
CA HIS A 290 8.62 4.60 -9.57
C HIS A 290 8.29 3.17 -10.03
N PRO A 291 9.16 2.56 -10.87
CA PRO A 291 8.99 1.18 -11.27
C PRO A 291 9.35 0.24 -10.11
N VAL A 292 8.63 -0.87 -10.02
CA VAL A 292 8.83 -1.90 -9.00
C VAL A 292 8.86 -3.27 -9.68
N THR A 293 9.82 -4.10 -9.29
CA THR A 293 9.88 -5.50 -9.67
C THR A 293 9.81 -6.37 -8.43
N VAL A 294 8.87 -7.31 -8.40
CA VAL A 294 8.73 -8.31 -7.34
C VAL A 294 9.12 -9.67 -7.90
N LEU A 295 9.98 -10.38 -7.17
CA LEU A 295 10.32 -11.77 -7.45
C LEU A 295 9.78 -12.65 -6.35
N HIS A 296 9.25 -13.80 -6.74
CA HIS A 296 8.77 -14.82 -5.83
C HIS A 296 9.60 -16.07 -6.00
N HIS A 297 10.16 -16.56 -4.89
CA HIS A 297 10.95 -17.77 -4.83
C HIS A 297 10.31 -18.76 -3.86
N THR A 298 10.51 -20.04 -4.15
CA THR A 298 10.28 -21.14 -3.20
C THR A 298 11.62 -21.76 -2.83
N ALA A 299 11.72 -22.28 -1.61
CA ALA A 299 12.92 -22.91 -1.09
C ALA A 299 12.56 -24.18 -0.30
N PRO A 300 13.50 -25.13 -0.13
CA PRO A 300 13.29 -26.34 0.68
C PRO A 300 13.02 -26.04 2.16
N ALA A 301 13.60 -24.97 2.69
CA ALA A 301 13.45 -24.54 4.08
C ALA A 301 13.42 -23.01 4.17
N PRO A 302 12.73 -22.43 5.17
CA PRO A 302 12.67 -20.99 5.33
C PRO A 302 14.03 -20.45 5.75
N PRO A 303 14.59 -19.43 5.04
CA PRO A 303 15.86 -18.82 5.42
C PRO A 303 15.76 -18.03 6.73
N LEU A 304 14.54 -17.70 7.15
CA LEU A 304 14.21 -17.01 8.38
C LEU A 304 12.85 -17.54 8.86
N THR A 305 12.77 -17.98 10.12
CA THR A 305 11.55 -18.52 10.76
C THR A 305 10.77 -17.45 11.54
N GLU A 306 10.82 -16.21 11.04
CA GLU A 306 10.17 -15.06 11.64
C GLU A 306 9.40 -14.29 10.57
N ALA A 307 8.20 -13.84 10.91
CA ALA A 307 7.38 -12.92 10.12
C ALA A 307 7.98 -11.49 10.09
N ALA A 308 9.22 -11.32 9.62
CA ALA A 308 9.91 -10.04 9.62
C ALA A 308 10.12 -9.49 8.20
N LEU A 309 10.00 -8.17 8.08
CA LEU A 309 10.46 -7.46 6.90
C LEU A 309 11.97 -7.22 7.02
N LEU A 310 12.74 -7.72 6.06
CA LEU A 310 14.18 -7.53 5.97
C LEU A 310 14.50 -6.43 4.96
N LEU A 311 15.26 -5.43 5.39
CA LEU A 311 15.71 -4.30 4.58
C LEU A 311 17.22 -4.39 4.31
N ASP A 312 17.64 -4.05 3.09
CA ASP A 312 19.07 -3.87 2.78
C ASP A 312 19.51 -2.42 3.04
N ALA A 313 20.40 -2.22 4.01
CA ALA A 313 21.02 -0.92 4.26
C ALA A 313 22.38 -0.75 3.56
N ASP A 314 23.06 -1.84 3.23
CA ASP A 314 24.40 -1.80 2.62
C ASP A 314 24.33 -1.42 1.14
N ARG A 315 23.15 -1.60 0.51
CA ARG A 315 22.94 -1.38 -0.94
C ARG A 315 23.89 -2.26 -1.75
N GLY A 316 24.10 -3.49 -1.27
CA GLY A 316 25.05 -4.46 -1.83
C GLY A 316 24.54 -5.15 -3.09
N GLY A 317 23.27 -4.97 -3.43
CA GLY A 317 22.65 -5.56 -4.61
C GLY A 317 21.29 -4.96 -4.93
N PRO A 318 20.50 -5.60 -5.81
CA PRO A 318 19.28 -5.00 -6.37
C PRO A 318 18.07 -5.06 -5.41
N VAL A 319 18.10 -5.94 -4.41
CA VAL A 319 16.97 -6.15 -3.48
C VAL A 319 16.91 -5.01 -2.48
N SER A 320 15.82 -4.25 -2.50
CA SER A 320 15.55 -3.22 -1.49
C SER A 320 15.06 -3.83 -0.18
N HIS A 321 14.17 -4.82 -0.28
CA HIS A 321 13.60 -5.51 0.87
C HIS A 321 13.05 -6.88 0.46
N THR A 322 12.93 -7.77 1.44
CA THR A 322 12.45 -9.15 1.27
C THR A 322 11.73 -9.63 2.53
N ALA A 323 10.86 -10.62 2.37
CA ALA A 323 10.22 -11.31 3.48
C ALA A 323 9.91 -12.76 3.10
N VAL A 324 9.98 -13.64 4.08
CA VAL A 324 9.46 -15.01 3.98
C VAL A 324 7.95 -14.95 4.19
N MET A 325 7.21 -14.72 3.10
CA MET A 325 5.78 -14.48 3.12
C MET A 325 4.95 -15.65 3.66
N SER A 326 5.45 -16.89 3.58
CA SER A 326 4.82 -18.04 4.21
C SER A 326 4.90 -18.01 5.74
N GLU A 327 5.92 -17.34 6.32
CA GLU A 327 5.99 -17.11 7.78
C GLU A 327 5.06 -15.97 8.22
N VAL A 328 4.85 -14.98 7.36
CA VAL A 328 3.91 -13.86 7.61
C VAL A 328 2.46 -14.32 7.46
N ASP A 329 2.17 -15.08 6.42
CA ASP A 329 0.86 -15.61 6.10
C ASP A 329 0.95 -17.00 5.46
N PRO A 330 0.77 -18.07 6.27
CA PRO A 330 0.87 -19.44 5.79
C PRO A 330 -0.10 -19.78 4.64
N SER A 331 -1.22 -19.06 4.50
CA SER A 331 -2.20 -19.31 3.43
C SER A 331 -1.70 -18.95 2.02
N ARG A 332 -0.53 -18.29 1.90
CA ARG A 332 0.05 -17.89 0.62
C ARG A 332 0.92 -18.95 -0.04
N ALA A 333 1.20 -20.06 0.65
CA ALA A 333 2.00 -21.15 0.13
C ALA A 333 1.29 -22.50 0.37
N PRO A 334 1.49 -23.49 -0.51
CA PRO A 334 1.08 -24.87 -0.23
C PRO A 334 1.72 -25.39 1.06
N HIS A 335 1.08 -26.36 1.70
CA HIS A 335 1.59 -26.94 2.94
C HIS A 335 3.02 -27.50 2.74
N GLY A 336 3.94 -27.12 3.63
CA GLY A 336 5.34 -27.56 3.59
C GLY A 336 6.20 -26.86 2.53
N ARG A 337 5.65 -25.88 1.80
CA ARG A 337 6.41 -25.03 0.87
C ARG A 337 6.65 -23.66 1.48
N VAL A 338 7.77 -23.05 1.10
CA VAL A 338 8.16 -21.71 1.54
C VAL A 338 7.90 -20.72 0.43
N LEU A 339 7.37 -19.55 0.76
CA LEU A 339 7.27 -18.43 -0.18
C LEU A 339 8.16 -17.29 0.31
N ILE A 340 9.14 -16.90 -0.50
CA ILE A 340 9.94 -15.71 -0.31
C ILE A 340 9.57 -14.69 -1.37
N SER A 341 9.24 -13.47 -0.96
CA SER A 341 8.97 -12.35 -1.87
C SER A 341 10.02 -11.27 -1.69
N SER A 342 10.62 -10.85 -2.80
CA SER A 342 11.74 -9.91 -2.80
C SER A 342 11.48 -8.77 -3.79
N THR A 343 11.72 -7.54 -3.34
CA THR A 343 11.38 -6.34 -4.09
C THR A 343 12.63 -5.60 -4.55
N VAL A 344 12.70 -5.35 -5.84
CA VAL A 344 13.71 -4.53 -6.52
C VAL A 344 13.05 -3.21 -6.93
N LEU A 345 13.65 -2.09 -6.54
CA LEU A 345 13.16 -0.75 -6.86
C LEU A 345 13.97 -0.15 -8.01
N GLY A 346 13.30 0.44 -9.00
CA GLY A 346 13.97 0.98 -10.18
C GLY A 346 13.96 0.01 -11.37
N THR A 347 14.85 0.25 -12.33
CA THR A 347 15.02 -0.63 -13.49
C THR A 347 15.65 -1.96 -13.05
N PRO A 348 15.05 -3.12 -13.36
CA PRO A 348 15.63 -4.41 -13.00
C PRO A 348 16.97 -4.61 -13.72
N PRO A 349 18.01 -5.15 -13.04
CA PRO A 349 19.28 -5.50 -13.69
C PRO A 349 19.10 -6.64 -14.71
N PRO A 350 20.06 -6.81 -15.65
CA PRO A 350 20.16 -8.03 -16.45
C PRO A 350 20.40 -9.25 -15.54
N ASP A 351 20.07 -10.45 -16.01
CA ASP A 351 20.18 -11.68 -15.22
C ASP A 351 19.54 -11.56 -13.83
N LEU A 352 18.36 -10.96 -13.80
CA LEU A 352 17.67 -10.50 -12.60
C LEU A 352 17.62 -11.57 -11.51
N ASP A 353 17.15 -12.77 -11.83
CA ASP A 353 16.98 -13.84 -10.86
C ASP A 353 18.31 -14.28 -10.23
N ARG A 354 19.36 -14.48 -11.04
CA ARG A 354 20.70 -14.87 -10.55
C ARG A 354 21.26 -13.80 -9.62
N THR A 355 21.14 -12.54 -10.01
CA THR A 355 21.64 -11.39 -9.23
C THR A 355 20.85 -11.23 -7.92
N VAL A 356 19.52 -11.43 -7.98
CA VAL A 356 18.65 -11.38 -6.80
C VAL A 356 18.98 -12.53 -5.85
N ARG A 357 19.06 -13.78 -6.31
CA ARG A 357 19.42 -14.94 -5.47
C ARG A 357 20.78 -14.76 -4.79
N ALA A 358 21.81 -14.34 -5.53
CA ALA A 358 23.12 -14.05 -4.95
C ALA A 358 23.06 -12.96 -3.86
N HIS A 359 22.25 -11.91 -4.06
CA HIS A 359 22.06 -10.89 -3.04
C HIS A 359 21.26 -11.41 -1.84
N LEU A 360 20.21 -12.20 -2.06
CA LEU A 360 19.42 -12.83 -1.00
C LEU A 360 20.26 -13.79 -0.15
N ALA A 361 21.22 -14.51 -0.76
CA ALA A 361 22.16 -15.34 -0.02
C ALA A 361 22.98 -14.53 0.99
N THR A 362 23.37 -13.31 0.61
CA THR A 362 24.06 -12.37 1.50
C THR A 362 23.12 -11.84 2.58
N LEU A 363 21.92 -11.38 2.21
CA LEU A 363 20.96 -10.79 3.14
C LEU A 363 20.48 -11.75 4.22
N TYR A 364 20.21 -13.01 3.83
CA TYR A 364 19.76 -14.06 4.76
C TYR A 364 20.93 -14.86 5.39
N GLY A 365 22.14 -14.77 4.84
CA GLY A 365 23.29 -15.54 5.31
C GLY A 365 23.15 -17.05 5.06
N THR A 366 22.47 -17.45 3.99
CA THR A 366 22.23 -18.86 3.62
C THR A 366 22.42 -19.07 2.12
N PRO A 367 22.86 -20.26 1.66
CA PRO A 367 22.87 -20.58 0.23
C PRO A 367 21.46 -20.51 -0.39
N THR A 368 21.39 -20.09 -1.66
CA THR A 368 20.14 -19.96 -2.44
C THR A 368 20.15 -20.81 -3.71
N ASP A 369 21.09 -21.75 -3.83
CA ASP A 369 21.28 -22.57 -5.03
C ASP A 369 20.07 -23.47 -5.32
N GLU A 370 19.42 -23.97 -4.26
CA GLU A 370 18.21 -24.79 -4.32
C GLU A 370 16.91 -23.97 -4.39
N TRP A 371 17.01 -22.64 -4.52
CA TRP A 371 15.81 -21.80 -4.63
C TRP A 371 15.30 -21.81 -6.06
N GLU A 372 14.00 -22.02 -6.20
CA GLU A 372 13.31 -22.01 -7.48
C GLU A 372 12.56 -20.68 -7.63
N LEU A 373 12.67 -20.07 -8.81
CA LEU A 373 11.90 -18.89 -9.17
C LEU A 373 10.48 -19.31 -9.58
N LEU A 374 9.47 -18.81 -8.86
CA LEU A 374 8.07 -19.02 -9.20
C LEU A 374 7.61 -18.06 -10.29
N THR A 375 7.84 -16.76 -10.10
CA THR A 375 7.46 -15.73 -11.07
C THR A 375 8.17 -14.40 -10.81
N VAL A 376 8.14 -13.52 -11.81
CA VAL A 376 8.64 -12.14 -11.75
C VAL A 376 7.55 -11.20 -12.24
N HIS A 377 7.25 -10.18 -11.44
CA HIS A 377 6.32 -9.13 -11.79
C HIS A 377 7.05 -7.79 -11.89
N HIS A 378 7.19 -7.28 -13.10
CA HIS A 378 7.67 -5.92 -13.34
C HIS A 378 6.50 -4.98 -13.63
N SER A 379 6.40 -3.90 -12.87
CA SER A 379 5.42 -2.83 -13.08
C SER A 379 6.15 -1.50 -13.28
N PRO A 380 6.23 -0.97 -14.53
CA PRO A 380 6.89 0.30 -14.81
C PRO A 380 6.14 1.49 -14.18
N GLU A 381 4.83 1.37 -14.01
CA GLU A 381 3.94 2.38 -13.43
C GLU A 381 3.36 1.96 -12.08
N ALA A 382 4.21 1.34 -11.25
CA ALA A 382 3.81 0.75 -9.97
C ALA A 382 3.35 1.80 -8.95
N VAL A 383 4.13 2.87 -8.76
CA VAL A 383 3.84 3.89 -7.75
C VAL A 383 3.98 5.29 -8.35
N PRO A 384 2.92 6.11 -8.34
CA PRO A 384 3.04 7.52 -8.75
C PRO A 384 4.11 8.26 -7.92
N ALA A 385 4.99 8.99 -8.60
CA ALA A 385 6.00 9.79 -7.93
C ALA A 385 5.36 11.05 -7.29
N MET A 386 5.85 11.40 -6.10
CA MET A 386 5.34 12.53 -5.32
C MET A 386 6.45 13.55 -5.00
N PRO A 387 7.16 14.12 -5.99
CA PRO A 387 8.21 15.10 -5.73
C PRO A 387 7.65 16.41 -5.19
N PRO A 388 8.41 17.15 -4.37
CA PRO A 388 7.98 18.46 -3.88
C PRO A 388 7.96 19.53 -4.99
N PRO A 389 7.00 20.47 -4.98
CA PRO A 389 5.82 20.49 -4.11
C PRO A 389 4.79 19.44 -4.53
N HIS A 390 4.35 18.62 -3.57
CA HIS A 390 3.28 17.64 -3.77
C HIS A 390 2.03 18.04 -3.00
N ASP A 391 0.93 18.18 -3.73
CA ASP A 391 -0.38 18.29 -3.13
C ASP A 391 -0.88 16.91 -2.73
N VAL A 392 -0.83 16.62 -1.42
CA VAL A 392 -1.33 15.37 -0.82
C VAL A 392 -2.86 15.29 -0.81
N ARG A 393 -3.59 16.32 -1.24
CA ARG A 393 -5.06 16.34 -1.31
C ARG A 393 -5.54 16.94 -2.62
N ARG A 394 -4.97 16.48 -3.75
CA ARG A 394 -5.37 16.96 -5.09
C ARG A 394 -6.89 16.95 -5.26
N PRO A 395 -7.48 17.91 -5.98
CA PRO A 395 -8.90 17.93 -6.25
C PRO A 395 -9.37 16.61 -6.86
N VAL A 396 -10.43 16.04 -6.27
CA VAL A 396 -11.13 14.84 -6.75
C VAL A 396 -12.38 15.18 -7.55
N ARG A 397 -12.96 16.38 -7.33
CA ARG A 397 -14.03 16.95 -8.14
C ARG A 397 -13.41 17.93 -9.12
N LEU A 398 -13.53 17.66 -10.41
CA LEU A 398 -13.02 18.55 -11.46
C LEU A 398 -14.09 19.58 -11.84
N LEU A 399 -15.32 19.10 -12.01
CA LEU A 399 -16.52 19.88 -12.24
C LEU A 399 -17.74 19.06 -11.80
N SER A 400 -18.91 19.69 -11.75
CA SER A 400 -20.15 19.00 -11.37
C SER A 400 -20.41 17.82 -12.31
N GLY A 401 -20.50 16.61 -11.76
CA GLY A 401 -20.68 15.38 -12.54
C GLY A 401 -19.39 14.72 -13.04
N LEU A 402 -18.20 15.27 -12.77
CA LEU A 402 -16.92 14.67 -13.16
C LEU A 402 -15.92 14.61 -12.01
N TYR A 403 -15.53 13.39 -11.66
CA TYR A 403 -14.69 13.10 -10.51
C TYR A 403 -13.55 12.18 -10.90
N VAL A 404 -12.44 12.28 -10.16
CA VAL A 404 -11.27 11.41 -10.33
C VAL A 404 -10.73 11.01 -8.96
N CYS A 405 -10.50 9.71 -8.78
CA CYS A 405 -9.86 9.15 -7.59
C CYS A 405 -8.76 8.15 -7.98
N GLY A 406 -7.92 7.81 -7.01
CA GLY A 406 -6.78 6.91 -7.17
C GLY A 406 -5.58 7.32 -6.32
N ASP A 407 -4.57 6.46 -6.28
CA ASP A 407 -3.29 6.69 -5.62
C ASP A 407 -2.49 7.91 -6.15
N HIS A 408 -2.91 8.47 -7.29
CA HIS A 408 -2.37 9.68 -7.89
C HIS A 408 -3.07 10.98 -7.44
N ARG A 409 -4.09 10.89 -6.58
CA ARG A 409 -4.88 12.03 -6.06
C ARG A 409 -4.60 12.40 -4.61
N ASP A 410 -3.84 11.57 -3.90
CA ASP A 410 -3.55 11.78 -2.48
C ASP A 410 -2.10 11.35 -2.18
N THR A 411 -1.88 10.46 -1.21
CA THR A 411 -0.64 9.69 -1.09
C THR A 411 -0.65 8.45 -1.99
N SER A 412 0.49 8.08 -2.56
CA SER A 412 0.63 6.92 -3.46
C SER A 412 0.68 5.58 -2.72
N THR A 413 -0.25 5.41 -1.80
CA THR A 413 -0.43 4.23 -0.94
C THR A 413 -1.87 3.73 -1.06
N VAL A 414 -2.13 2.50 -0.62
CA VAL A 414 -3.51 1.97 -0.51
C VAL A 414 -4.41 2.87 0.36
N GLN A 415 -3.87 3.42 1.44
CA GLN A 415 -4.56 4.40 2.29
C GLN A 415 -4.98 5.65 1.51
N GLY A 416 -4.08 6.20 0.68
CA GLY A 416 -4.39 7.36 -0.15
C GLY A 416 -5.40 7.05 -1.26
N ALA A 417 -5.30 5.88 -1.88
CA ALA A 417 -6.27 5.41 -2.87
C ALA A 417 -7.68 5.29 -2.28
N LEU A 418 -7.83 4.58 -1.16
CA LEU A 418 -9.10 4.48 -0.43
C LEU A 418 -9.64 5.86 -0.04
N TYR A 419 -8.79 6.73 0.53
CA TYR A 419 -9.21 8.04 0.98
C TYR A 419 -9.65 8.94 -0.18
N SER A 420 -8.96 8.86 -1.33
CA SER A 420 -9.36 9.58 -2.54
C SER A 420 -10.72 9.09 -3.08
N GLY A 421 -11.01 7.79 -2.98
CA GLY A 421 -12.31 7.20 -3.33
C GLY A 421 -13.43 7.74 -2.45
N ARG A 422 -13.24 7.74 -1.12
CA ARG A 422 -14.18 8.36 -0.18
C ARG A 422 -14.43 9.84 -0.51
N ARG A 423 -13.36 10.62 -0.71
CA ARG A 423 -13.49 12.05 -1.03
C ARG A 423 -14.28 12.29 -2.32
N ALA A 424 -14.13 11.42 -3.32
CA ALA A 424 -14.89 11.51 -4.57
C ALA A 424 -16.38 11.21 -4.32
N ALA A 425 -16.69 10.15 -3.57
CA ALA A 425 -18.07 9.85 -3.17
C ALA A 425 -18.70 10.98 -2.34
N ASP A 426 -17.99 11.53 -1.35
CA ASP A 426 -18.45 12.68 -0.55
C ASP A 426 -18.75 13.92 -1.42
N ALA A 427 -17.98 14.13 -2.49
CA ALA A 427 -18.21 15.24 -3.41
C ALA A 427 -19.46 15.00 -4.28
N ILE A 428 -19.67 13.77 -4.75
CA ILE A 428 -20.87 13.38 -5.51
C ILE A 428 -22.13 13.51 -4.67
N LEU A 429 -22.11 13.00 -3.44
CA LEU A 429 -23.28 13.05 -2.55
C LEU A 429 -23.69 14.49 -2.25
N ARG A 430 -22.72 15.39 -2.03
CA ARG A 430 -22.99 16.83 -1.88
C ARG A 430 -23.58 17.44 -3.14
N ASP A 431 -23.03 17.14 -4.32
CA ASP A 431 -23.57 17.63 -5.59
C ASP A 431 -24.98 17.07 -5.89
N PHE A 432 -25.32 15.89 -5.37
CA PHE A 432 -26.65 15.30 -5.46
C PHE A 432 -27.62 15.79 -4.37
N GLY A 433 -27.15 16.59 -3.40
CA GLY A 433 -27.96 17.06 -2.28
C GLY A 433 -28.30 15.97 -1.25
N VAL A 434 -27.52 14.88 -1.21
CA VAL A 434 -27.71 13.78 -0.26
C VAL A 434 -26.96 14.10 1.03
N VAL A 435 -27.70 14.40 2.11
CA VAL A 435 -27.13 14.65 3.43
C VAL A 435 -26.61 13.33 4.00
N THR A 436 -25.30 13.25 4.25
CA THR A 436 -24.69 12.07 4.87
C THR A 436 -24.89 12.10 6.40
N GLY A 437 -24.89 10.94 7.06
CA GLY A 437 -25.11 10.85 8.51
C GLY A 437 -24.13 11.67 9.37
N HIS A 438 -22.97 12.05 8.83
CA HIS A 438 -22.00 12.93 9.52
C HIS A 438 -22.46 14.39 9.58
N GLU A 439 -23.14 14.88 8.52
CA GLU A 439 -23.73 16.22 8.50
C GLU A 439 -25.02 16.26 9.33
N ALA A 440 -25.81 15.19 9.34
CA ALA A 440 -26.99 15.08 10.22
C ALA A 440 -26.61 15.16 11.71
N ALA A 441 -25.50 14.53 12.11
CA ALA A 441 -24.99 14.61 13.48
C ALA A 441 -24.46 16.02 13.84
N ALA A 442 -23.85 16.73 12.90
CA ALA A 442 -23.38 18.10 13.10
C ALA A 442 -24.54 19.10 13.16
N LEU A 443 -25.57 18.93 12.32
CA LEU A 443 -26.79 19.74 12.34
C LEU A 443 -27.60 19.53 13.62
N SER A 444 -27.65 18.29 14.12
CA SER A 444 -28.33 17.96 15.38
C SER A 444 -27.56 18.38 16.65
N ALA A 445 -26.31 18.82 16.53
CA ALA A 445 -25.52 19.37 17.63
C ALA A 445 -25.62 20.90 17.74
N VAL A 446 -26.24 21.54 16.74
CA VAL A 446 -26.46 23.00 16.67
C VAL A 446 -27.94 23.36 16.91
N ALA A 447 -28.84 22.39 16.80
CA ALA A 447 -30.23 22.46 17.27
C ALA A 447 -30.32 21.98 18.73
#